data_AF-C8NDS1-F1
#
_entry.id   AF-C8NDS1-F1
#
_cell.length_a   1.000
_cell.length_b   1.000
_cell.length_c   1.000
_cell.angle_alpha   90.00
_cell.angle_beta   90.00
_cell.angle_gamma   90.00
#
_symmetry.space_group_name_H-M   'P 1'
#
loop_
_entity.id
_entity.type
_entity.pdbx_description
1 polymer ?
#
loop_
_entity_poly.entity_id
_entity_poly.type
_entity_poly.pdbx_seq_one_letter_code
_entity_poly.pdbx_strand_id
1 'polypeptide(L)'
;MTLVVKKMLANTLKELMNERPLTKITVQDLTKKCGISRQTFYNHFHDIYELVEWIYLNEAHITLGENISYENWQDALEALFQYMDDNRNFVLNTYRSVSKENVERLLQREVERFLTDLIFNEINVSGEEAEQVQFSIEFYTYALVGVGLDWISRQMPGTAKELVEKIEQVMIGTIVARVS
;
A
#
# COMPACT_ATOMS: atom_id res chain seq x y z
N MET A 1 13.83 -8.16 -20.69
CA MET A 1 14.54 -6.96 -20.18
C MET A 1 14.18 -6.78 -18.71
N THR A 2 15.18 -6.55 -17.89
CA THR A 2 15.30 -7.06 -16.52
C THR A 2 14.64 -6.17 -15.46
N LEU A 3 14.34 -6.74 -14.29
CA LEU A 3 13.92 -6.05 -13.06
C LEU A 3 14.71 -4.76 -12.78
N VAL A 4 15.97 -4.71 -13.22
CA VAL A 4 16.86 -3.54 -13.20
C VAL A 4 16.22 -2.31 -13.88
N VAL A 5 15.64 -2.46 -15.07
CA VAL A 5 15.00 -1.34 -15.80
C VAL A 5 13.76 -0.85 -15.05
N LYS A 6 12.94 -1.76 -14.51
CA LYS A 6 11.77 -1.38 -13.70
C LYS A 6 12.18 -0.61 -12.45
N LYS A 7 13.22 -1.07 -11.73
CA LYS A 7 13.76 -0.37 -10.55
C LYS A 7 14.37 0.99 -10.92
N MET A 8 15.08 1.10 -12.04
CA MET A 8 15.60 2.39 -12.53
C MET A 8 14.47 3.38 -12.83
N LEU A 9 13.42 2.93 -13.52
CA LEU A 9 12.24 3.73 -13.80
C LEU A 9 11.52 4.17 -12.52
N ALA A 10 11.38 3.27 -11.54
CA ALA A 10 10.79 3.57 -10.25
C ALA A 10 11.54 4.66 -9.47
N ASN A 11 12.85 4.50 -9.31
CA ASN A 11 13.69 5.49 -8.63
C ASN A 11 13.63 6.84 -9.34
N THR A 12 13.72 6.84 -10.68
CA THR A 12 13.66 8.08 -11.47
C THR A 12 12.30 8.77 -11.34
N LEU A 13 11.21 8.02 -11.28
CA LEU A 13 9.89 8.59 -11.06
C LEU A 13 9.79 9.23 -9.67
N LYS A 14 10.25 8.53 -8.61
CA LYS A 14 10.30 9.07 -7.25
C LYS A 14 11.12 10.36 -7.17
N GLU A 15 12.28 10.42 -7.83
CA GLU A 15 13.09 11.64 -7.92
C GLU A 15 12.32 12.80 -8.58
N LEU A 16 11.72 12.56 -9.74
CA LEU A 16 10.94 13.60 -10.44
C LEU A 16 9.74 14.07 -9.62
N MET A 17 9.14 13.18 -8.82
CA MET A 17 8.01 13.50 -7.93
C MET A 17 8.38 14.32 -6.70
N ASN A 18 9.67 14.41 -6.36
CA ASN A 18 10.17 15.39 -5.39
C ASN A 18 10.24 16.81 -5.97
N GLU A 19 10.31 16.95 -7.30
CA GLU A 19 10.41 18.24 -7.98
C GLU A 19 9.05 18.79 -8.41
N ARG A 20 8.12 17.91 -8.83
CA ARG A 20 6.82 18.31 -9.38
C ARG A 20 5.72 17.24 -9.25
N PRO A 21 4.43 17.62 -9.35
CA PRO A 21 3.33 16.66 -9.29
C PRO A 21 3.38 15.59 -10.38
N LEU A 22 2.88 14.38 -10.09
CA LEU A 22 2.80 13.25 -11.02
C LEU A 22 2.12 13.63 -12.34
N THR A 23 1.05 14.43 -12.26
CA THR A 23 0.28 14.93 -13.42
C THR A 23 1.09 15.80 -14.38
N LYS A 24 2.29 16.24 -13.99
CA LYS A 24 3.24 17.03 -14.80
C LYS A 24 4.45 16.23 -15.28
N ILE A 25 4.50 14.94 -14.98
CA ILE A 25 5.58 14.05 -15.41
C ILE A 25 5.08 13.26 -16.63
N THR A 26 5.85 13.27 -17.71
CA THR A 26 5.54 12.50 -18.92
C THR A 26 6.48 11.30 -19.08
N VAL A 27 6.06 10.32 -19.87
CA VAL A 27 6.93 9.18 -20.25
C VAL A 27 8.22 9.68 -20.92
N GLN A 28 8.15 10.80 -21.64
CA GLN A 28 9.32 11.43 -22.25
C GLN A 28 10.31 11.98 -21.22
N ASP A 29 9.82 12.65 -20.16
CA ASP A 29 10.68 13.12 -19.07
C ASP A 29 11.42 11.96 -18.41
N LEU A 30 10.68 10.90 -18.10
CA LEU A 30 11.19 9.73 -17.41
C LEU A 30 12.24 9.00 -18.25
N THR A 31 11.91 8.72 -19.50
CA THR A 31 12.80 8.01 -20.44
C THR A 31 14.06 8.82 -20.75
N LYS A 32 13.93 10.16 -20.91
CA LYS A 32 15.07 11.06 -21.08
C LYS A 32 16.01 11.05 -19.87
N LYS A 33 15.45 11.09 -18.65
CA LYS A 33 16.26 11.06 -17.42
C LYS A 33 16.92 9.70 -17.18
N CYS A 34 16.26 8.60 -17.54
CA CYS A 34 16.83 7.24 -17.48
C CYS A 34 17.83 6.92 -18.60
N GLY A 35 17.88 7.72 -19.67
CA GLY A 35 18.70 7.41 -20.85
C GLY A 35 18.18 6.21 -21.67
N ILE A 36 16.88 5.93 -21.65
CA ILE A 36 16.25 4.82 -22.40
C ILE A 36 15.28 5.33 -23.46
N SER A 37 14.89 4.47 -24.39
CA SER A 37 13.87 4.81 -25.40
C SER A 37 12.45 4.73 -24.83
N ARG A 38 11.49 5.46 -25.43
CA ARG A 38 10.06 5.29 -25.12
C ARG A 38 9.56 3.87 -25.37
N GLN A 39 10.07 3.21 -26.42
CA GLN A 39 9.75 1.81 -26.69
C GLN A 39 10.15 0.91 -25.51
N THR A 40 11.32 1.17 -24.90
CA THR A 40 11.80 0.43 -23.73
C THR A 40 10.86 0.61 -22.54
N PHE A 41 10.33 1.82 -22.31
CA PHE A 41 9.30 2.05 -21.29
C PHE A 41 8.03 1.24 -21.58
N TYR A 42 7.50 1.32 -22.80
CA TYR A 42 6.25 0.66 -23.18
C TYR A 42 6.37 -0.88 -23.25
N ASN A 43 7.58 -1.43 -23.30
CA ASN A 43 7.81 -2.87 -23.11
C ASN A 43 7.60 -3.32 -21.64
N HIS A 44 7.47 -2.39 -20.70
CA HIS A 44 7.33 -2.66 -19.26
C HIS A 44 6.05 -2.11 -18.66
N PHE A 45 5.58 -0.95 -19.12
CA PHE A 45 4.40 -0.25 -18.59
C PHE A 45 3.65 0.47 -19.71
N HIS A 46 2.33 0.40 -19.70
CA HIS A 46 1.41 1.08 -20.60
C HIS A 46 1.42 2.59 -20.36
N ASP A 47 1.50 3.02 -19.10
CA ASP A 47 1.59 4.41 -18.70
C ASP A 47 2.30 4.59 -17.36
N ILE A 48 2.38 5.84 -16.89
CA ILE A 48 3.04 6.19 -15.63
C ILE A 48 2.27 5.68 -14.41
N TYR A 49 0.94 5.52 -14.49
CA TYR A 49 0.13 5.06 -13.38
C TYR A 49 0.34 3.56 -13.12
N GLU A 50 0.50 2.76 -14.17
CA GLU A 50 0.90 1.36 -14.00
C GLU A 50 2.30 1.22 -13.38
N LEU A 51 3.24 2.13 -13.72
CA LEU A 51 4.52 2.19 -13.02
C LEU A 51 4.33 2.52 -11.52
N VAL A 52 3.43 3.46 -11.17
CA VAL A 52 3.11 3.77 -9.77
C VAL A 52 2.53 2.56 -9.03
N GLU A 53 1.57 1.86 -9.64
CA GLU A 53 1.01 0.62 -9.08
C GLU A 53 2.13 -0.42 -8.86
N TRP A 54 2.99 -0.62 -9.86
CA TRP A 54 4.12 -1.54 -9.74
C TRP A 54 5.10 -1.16 -8.62
N ILE A 55 5.38 0.13 -8.44
CA ILE A 55 6.21 0.62 -7.32
C ILE A 55 5.59 0.22 -5.98
N TYR A 56 4.30 0.51 -5.78
CA TYR A 56 3.61 0.17 -4.53
C TYR A 56 3.62 -1.33 -4.26
N LEU A 57 3.25 -2.15 -5.24
CA LEU A 57 3.20 -3.59 -5.08
C LEU A 57 4.59 -4.19 -4.80
N ASN A 58 5.60 -3.77 -5.56
CA ASN A 58 6.96 -4.27 -5.38
C ASN A 58 7.54 -3.86 -4.02
N GLU A 59 7.35 -2.61 -3.60
CA GLU A 59 7.92 -2.12 -2.34
C GLU A 59 7.14 -2.60 -1.11
N ALA A 60 5.81 -2.77 -1.21
CA ALA A 60 5.01 -3.43 -0.19
C ALA A 60 5.49 -4.88 0.01
N HIS A 61 5.68 -5.65 -1.08
CA HIS A 61 6.20 -7.01 -0.99
C HIS A 61 7.59 -7.08 -0.36
N ILE A 62 8.49 -6.14 -0.68
CA ILE A 62 9.82 -6.08 -0.04
C ILE A 62 9.70 -5.76 1.45
N THR A 63 8.82 -4.83 1.81
CA THR A 63 8.61 -4.38 3.20
C THR A 63 8.03 -5.47 4.06
N LEU A 64 7.03 -6.18 3.54
CA LEU A 64 6.32 -7.25 4.22
C LEU A 64 7.11 -8.56 4.30
N GLY A 65 7.99 -8.82 3.33
CA GLY A 65 8.69 -10.09 3.24
C GLY A 65 7.76 -11.28 2.99
N GLU A 66 8.24 -12.50 3.27
CA GLU A 66 7.50 -13.75 3.02
C GLU A 66 6.91 -14.37 4.31
N ASN A 67 7.22 -13.83 5.50
CA ASN A 67 6.92 -14.46 6.79
C ASN A 67 5.94 -13.64 7.64
N ILE A 68 4.84 -13.20 7.04
CA ILE A 68 3.74 -12.55 7.78
C ILE A 68 2.87 -13.65 8.37
N SER A 69 2.57 -13.55 9.66
CA SER A 69 1.71 -14.47 10.39
C SER A 69 0.82 -13.73 11.38
N TYR A 70 -0.13 -14.45 11.96
CA TYR A 70 -1.01 -13.92 12.99
C TYR A 70 -0.25 -13.38 14.22
N GLU A 71 0.99 -13.79 14.45
CA GLU A 71 1.77 -13.34 15.61
C GLU A 71 2.51 -12.02 15.36
N ASN A 72 2.73 -11.63 14.10
CA ASN A 72 3.55 -10.46 13.73
C ASN A 72 2.86 -9.47 12.79
N TRP A 73 1.54 -9.55 12.63
CA TRP A 73 0.79 -8.66 11.73
C TRP A 73 0.92 -7.19 12.13
N GLN A 74 1.10 -6.88 13.42
CA GLN A 74 1.33 -5.52 13.91
C GLN A 74 2.63 -4.95 13.35
N ASP A 75 3.72 -5.72 13.42
CA ASP A 75 5.04 -5.33 12.91
C ASP A 75 4.98 -5.13 11.39
N ALA A 76 4.28 -6.03 10.69
CA ALA A 76 4.07 -5.93 9.24
C ALA A 76 3.29 -4.65 8.86
N LEU A 77 2.22 -4.34 9.61
CA LEU A 77 1.41 -3.15 9.38
C LEU A 77 2.18 -1.86 9.74
N GLU A 78 2.95 -1.87 10.82
CA GLU A 78 3.81 -0.76 11.22
C GLU A 78 4.88 -0.49 10.17
N ALA A 79 5.53 -1.55 9.65
CA ALA A 79 6.51 -1.43 8.58
C ALA A 79 5.92 -0.81 7.31
N LEU A 80 4.70 -1.19 6.93
CA LEU A 80 4.00 -0.58 5.79
C LEU A 80 3.72 0.91 6.02
N PHE A 81 3.16 1.28 7.16
CA PHE A 81 2.90 2.69 7.47
C PHE A 81 4.19 3.50 7.58
N GLN A 82 5.25 2.92 8.13
CA GLN A 82 6.57 3.54 8.20
C GLN A 82 7.15 3.76 6.80
N TYR A 83 7.07 2.75 5.92
CA TYR A 83 7.46 2.90 4.52
C TYR A 83 6.71 4.07 3.84
N MET A 84 5.40 4.17 4.07
CA MET A 84 4.59 5.26 3.51
C MET A 84 5.03 6.63 4.02
N ASP A 85 5.37 6.74 5.31
CA ASP A 85 5.88 7.99 5.90
C ASP A 85 7.29 8.34 5.39
N ASP A 86 8.20 7.36 5.32
CA ASP A 86 9.54 7.53 4.76
C ASP A 86 9.49 7.99 3.28
N ASN A 87 8.42 7.61 2.57
CA ASN A 87 8.15 7.98 1.18
C ASN A 87 7.04 9.03 1.06
N ARG A 88 6.85 9.86 2.09
CA ARG A 88 5.73 10.80 2.24
C ARG A 88 5.43 11.64 1.01
N ASN A 89 6.44 12.20 0.35
CA ASN A 89 6.25 13.01 -0.87
C ASN A 89 5.66 12.20 -2.01
N PHE A 90 6.17 10.99 -2.24
CA PHE A 90 5.66 10.08 -3.26
C PHE A 90 4.21 9.72 -2.94
N VAL A 91 3.92 9.31 -1.70
CA VAL A 91 2.57 8.92 -1.27
C VAL A 91 1.57 10.06 -1.44
N LEU A 92 1.84 11.23 -0.89
CA LEU A 92 0.92 12.38 -0.98
C LEU A 92 0.72 12.85 -2.43
N ASN A 93 1.77 12.81 -3.26
CA ASN A 93 1.70 13.25 -4.65
C ASN A 93 0.87 12.26 -5.48
N THR A 94 1.03 10.94 -5.29
CA THR A 94 0.16 9.93 -5.93
C THR A 94 -1.28 10.05 -5.45
N TYR A 95 -1.53 10.21 -4.14
CA TYR A 95 -2.88 10.36 -3.58
C TYR A 95 -3.64 11.56 -4.17
N ARG A 96 -2.93 12.66 -4.45
CA ARG A 96 -3.52 13.87 -5.08
C ARG A 96 -3.69 13.76 -6.59
N SER A 97 -2.93 12.89 -7.24
CA SER A 97 -2.82 12.84 -8.71
C SER A 97 -3.57 11.68 -9.34
N VAL A 98 -3.80 10.60 -8.58
CA VAL A 98 -4.54 9.41 -9.02
C VAL A 98 -5.99 9.53 -8.55
N SER A 99 -6.94 8.96 -9.29
CA SER A 99 -8.34 8.96 -8.84
C SER A 99 -8.45 8.19 -7.52
N LYS A 100 -9.20 8.78 -6.56
CA LYS A 100 -9.43 8.15 -5.25
C LYS A 100 -9.97 6.74 -5.39
N GLU A 101 -10.91 6.54 -6.32
CA GLU A 101 -11.52 5.23 -6.62
C GLU A 101 -10.49 4.19 -7.09
N ASN A 102 -9.52 4.58 -7.94
CA ASN A 102 -8.50 3.64 -8.40
C ASN A 102 -7.54 3.26 -7.28
N VAL A 103 -7.14 4.22 -6.43
CA VAL A 103 -6.29 3.95 -5.27
C VAL A 103 -7.02 3.06 -4.27
N GLU A 104 -8.28 3.38 -3.97
CA GLU A 104 -9.11 2.62 -3.04
C GLU A 104 -9.31 1.18 -3.51
N ARG A 105 -9.64 0.97 -4.80
CA ARG A 105 -9.78 -0.37 -5.38
C ARG A 105 -8.48 -1.17 -5.35
N LEU A 106 -7.34 -0.53 -5.63
CA LEU A 106 -6.03 -1.17 -5.53
C LEU A 106 -5.76 -1.61 -4.08
N LEU A 107 -5.93 -0.70 -3.11
CA LEU A 107 -5.68 -0.99 -1.71
C LEU A 107 -6.63 -2.05 -1.16
N GLN A 108 -7.92 -2.01 -1.50
CA GLN A 108 -8.88 -3.05 -1.10
C GLN A 108 -8.41 -4.43 -1.58
N ARG A 109 -8.05 -4.55 -2.86
CA ARG A 109 -7.56 -5.82 -3.43
C ARG A 109 -6.33 -6.35 -2.70
N GLU A 110 -5.35 -5.50 -2.39
CA GLU A 110 -4.10 -5.95 -1.76
C GLU A 110 -4.24 -6.21 -0.26
N VAL A 111 -5.05 -5.41 0.45
CA VAL A 111 -5.34 -5.64 1.87
C VAL A 111 -6.18 -6.91 2.06
N GLU A 112 -7.18 -7.13 1.20
CA GLU A 112 -7.99 -8.35 1.23
C GLU A 112 -7.13 -9.59 0.96
N ARG A 113 -6.24 -9.53 -0.04
CA ARG A 113 -5.26 -10.60 -0.30
C ARG A 113 -4.40 -10.87 0.93
N PHE A 114 -3.83 -9.82 1.52
CA PHE A 114 -3.00 -9.92 2.73
C PHE A 114 -3.74 -10.58 3.89
N LEU A 115 -4.98 -10.13 4.18
CA LEU A 115 -5.79 -10.70 5.27
C LEU A 115 -6.22 -12.14 4.98
N THR A 116 -6.51 -12.45 3.71
CA THR A 116 -6.81 -13.81 3.27
C THR A 116 -5.62 -14.72 3.51
N ASP A 117 -4.42 -14.32 3.06
CA ASP A 117 -3.21 -15.10 3.22
C ASP A 117 -2.83 -15.29 4.70
N LEU A 118 -3.11 -14.29 5.54
CA LEU A 118 -2.89 -14.31 6.99
C LEU A 118 -3.85 -15.28 7.72
N ILE A 119 -5.13 -15.32 7.33
CA ILE A 119 -6.18 -16.03 8.06
C ILE A 119 -6.46 -17.41 7.45
N PHE A 120 -6.66 -17.50 6.13
CA PHE A 120 -7.07 -18.76 5.49
C PHE A 120 -5.95 -19.79 5.40
N ASN A 121 -4.68 -19.38 5.28
CA ASN A 121 -3.58 -20.35 5.27
C ASN A 121 -3.34 -20.97 6.66
N GLU A 122 -3.81 -20.33 7.71
CA GLU A 122 -3.60 -20.74 9.11
C GLU A 122 -4.80 -21.49 9.72
N ILE A 123 -5.98 -21.44 9.09
CA ILE A 123 -7.22 -21.97 9.69
C ILE A 123 -8.03 -22.81 8.70
N ASN A 124 -8.34 -24.05 9.10
CA ASN A 124 -9.21 -24.95 8.34
C ASN A 124 -10.67 -24.80 8.80
N VAL A 125 -11.45 -23.97 8.10
CA VAL A 125 -12.86 -23.64 8.43
C VAL A 125 -13.84 -24.10 7.36
N SER A 126 -15.10 -24.36 7.75
CA SER A 126 -16.17 -24.72 6.80
C SER A 126 -17.55 -24.28 7.31
N GLY A 127 -18.54 -24.19 6.42
CA GLY A 127 -19.90 -23.80 6.77
C GLY A 127 -19.99 -22.38 7.35
N GLU A 128 -20.75 -22.19 8.43
CA GLU A 128 -20.97 -20.89 9.08
C GLU A 128 -19.67 -20.22 9.55
N GLU A 129 -18.66 -21.00 9.97
CA GLU A 129 -17.37 -20.46 10.40
C GLU A 129 -16.60 -19.82 9.23
N ALA A 130 -16.69 -20.41 8.03
CA ALA A 130 -16.06 -19.84 6.83
C ALA A 130 -16.75 -18.53 6.40
N GLU A 131 -18.08 -18.46 6.53
CA GLU A 131 -18.83 -17.22 6.27
C GLU A 131 -18.43 -16.10 7.25
N GLN A 132 -18.28 -16.43 8.53
CA GLN A 132 -17.84 -15.46 9.54
C GLN A 132 -16.40 -14.98 9.30
N VAL A 133 -15.50 -15.87 8.87
CA VAL A 133 -14.12 -15.51 8.49
C VAL A 133 -14.13 -14.57 7.29
N GLN A 134 -14.90 -14.88 6.24
CA GLN A 134 -15.02 -14.03 5.06
C GLN A 134 -15.55 -12.65 5.41
N PHE A 135 -16.62 -12.58 6.22
CA PHE A 135 -17.15 -11.30 6.71
C PHE A 135 -16.09 -10.50 7.49
N SER A 136 -15.28 -11.17 8.31
CA SER A 136 -14.22 -10.53 9.09
C SER A 136 -13.13 -9.94 8.18
N ILE A 137 -12.72 -10.68 7.14
CA ILE A 137 -11.77 -10.20 6.13
C ILE A 137 -12.30 -8.96 5.42
N GLU A 138 -13.55 -8.98 4.98
CA GLU A 138 -14.19 -7.82 4.34
C GLU A 138 -14.24 -6.61 5.28
N PHE A 139 -14.70 -6.81 6.51
CA PHE A 139 -14.78 -5.76 7.52
C PHE A 139 -13.41 -5.11 7.79
N TYR A 140 -12.38 -5.93 8.04
CA TYR A 140 -11.04 -5.42 8.29
C TYR A 140 -10.41 -4.79 7.05
N THR A 141 -10.71 -5.28 5.85
CA THR A 141 -10.29 -4.64 4.59
C THR A 141 -10.84 -3.23 4.50
N TYR A 142 -12.15 -3.04 4.68
CA TYR A 142 -12.76 -1.71 4.66
C TYR A 142 -12.19 -0.80 5.75
N ALA A 143 -12.00 -1.32 6.97
CA ALA A 143 -11.47 -0.56 8.09
C ALA A 143 -10.02 -0.10 7.83
N LEU A 144 -9.12 -1.00 7.46
CA LEU A 144 -7.70 -0.69 7.24
C LEU A 144 -7.49 0.25 6.06
N VAL A 145 -8.19 0.02 4.94
CA VAL A 145 -8.12 0.93 3.77
C VAL A 145 -8.67 2.31 4.13
N GLY A 146 -9.80 2.37 4.84
CA GLY A 146 -10.40 3.64 5.28
C GLY A 146 -9.47 4.43 6.20
N VAL A 147 -8.88 3.77 7.20
CA VAL A 147 -7.92 4.37 8.14
C VAL A 147 -6.67 4.86 7.40
N GLY A 148 -6.10 4.04 6.51
CA GLY A 148 -4.91 4.41 5.74
C GLY A 148 -5.17 5.62 4.83
N LEU A 149 -6.29 5.63 4.09
CA LEU A 149 -6.65 6.75 3.23
C LEU A 149 -6.93 8.03 4.03
N ASP A 150 -7.63 7.95 5.16
CA ASP A 150 -7.87 9.09 6.05
C ASP A 150 -6.54 9.65 6.60
N TRP A 151 -5.65 8.77 7.06
CA TRP A 151 -4.33 9.14 7.54
C TRP A 151 -3.51 9.88 6.48
N ILE A 152 -3.46 9.37 5.24
CA ILE A 152 -2.82 10.05 4.10
C ILE A 152 -3.48 11.41 3.81
N SER A 153 -4.82 11.46 3.81
CA SER A 153 -5.57 12.68 3.53
C SER A 153 -5.29 13.80 4.53
N ARG A 154 -5.03 13.44 5.79
CA ARG A 154 -4.64 14.34 6.88
C ARG A 154 -3.15 14.64 6.91
N GLN A 155 -2.42 14.30 5.86
CA GLN A 155 -0.97 14.47 5.74
C GLN A 155 -0.19 13.64 6.76
N MET A 156 -0.62 12.41 7.02
CA MET A 156 0.10 11.39 7.78
C MET A 156 0.56 11.90 9.17
N PRO A 157 -0.36 12.29 10.06
CA PRO A 157 -0.01 12.79 11.39
C PRO A 157 0.45 11.67 12.32
N GLY A 158 1.31 12.01 13.28
CA GLY A 158 1.85 11.05 14.25
C GLY A 158 2.85 10.08 13.64
N THR A 159 3.21 9.05 14.40
CA THR A 159 4.10 7.97 13.95
C THR A 159 3.30 6.76 13.44
N ALA A 160 3.94 5.94 12.60
CA ALA A 160 3.37 4.66 12.14
C ALA A 160 2.94 3.79 13.33
N LYS A 161 3.81 3.68 14.34
CA LYS A 161 3.55 2.95 15.58
C LYS A 161 2.29 3.42 16.31
N GLU A 162 2.15 4.73 16.53
CA GLU A 162 0.96 5.29 17.20
C GLU A 162 -0.34 5.01 16.44
N LEU A 163 -0.28 4.92 15.11
CA LEU A 163 -1.43 4.56 14.28
C LEU A 163 -1.77 3.06 14.44
N VAL A 164 -0.76 2.18 14.37
CA VAL A 164 -0.94 0.74 14.54
C VAL A 164 -1.46 0.38 15.93
N GLU A 165 -0.94 1.00 16.99
CA GLU A 165 -1.42 0.82 18.37
C GLU A 165 -2.92 1.13 18.50
N LYS A 166 -3.41 2.17 17.81
CA LYS A 166 -4.85 2.50 17.80
C LYS A 166 -5.67 1.48 17.03
N ILE A 167 -5.16 1.00 15.89
CA ILE A 167 -5.82 -0.04 15.09
C ILE A 167 -5.94 -1.32 15.92
N GLU A 168 -4.84 -1.74 16.57
CA GLU A 168 -4.79 -2.92 17.43
C GLU A 168 -5.80 -2.84 18.58
N GLN A 169 -5.86 -1.72 19.30
CA GLN A 169 -6.83 -1.54 20.39
C GLN A 169 -8.27 -1.76 19.93
N VAL A 170 -8.63 -1.24 18.75
CA VAL A 170 -9.98 -1.42 18.19
C VAL A 170 -10.21 -2.87 17.77
N MET A 171 -9.23 -3.53 17.13
CA MET A 171 -9.37 -4.91 16.68
C MET A 171 -9.47 -5.92 17.83
N ILE A 172 -8.81 -5.64 18.96
CA ILE A 172 -8.91 -6.45 20.19
C ILE A 172 -10.20 -6.11 21.00
N GLY A 173 -11.03 -5.18 20.51
CA GLY A 173 -12.31 -4.82 21.12
C GLY A 173 -12.21 -3.80 22.26
N THR A 174 -11.07 -3.12 22.40
CA THR A 174 -10.85 -2.07 23.40
C THR A 174 -11.31 -0.72 22.83
N ILE A 175 -12.61 -0.43 22.92
CA ILE A 175 -13.17 0.84 22.40
C ILE A 175 -13.03 1.96 23.46
N VAL A 176 -13.33 1.64 24.72
CA VAL A 176 -13.10 2.48 25.89
C VAL A 176 -12.99 1.50 27.07
N ALA A 177 -11.99 1.63 27.94
CA ALA A 177 -12.07 1.00 29.25
C ALA A 177 -13.37 1.52 29.87
N ARG A 178 -14.36 0.65 30.09
CA ARG A 178 -15.56 1.02 30.84
C ARG A 178 -15.04 1.60 32.16
N VAL A 179 -15.21 2.90 32.36
CA VAL A 179 -15.03 3.48 33.67
C VAL A 179 -16.09 2.80 34.53
N SER A 180 -15.63 1.88 35.37
CA SER A 180 -16.41 1.20 36.40
C SER A 180 -17.08 2.20 37.32
#